data_AF-A0A970M948-F1
#
_entry.id   AF-A0A970M948-F1
#
_cell.length_a   1.000
_cell.length_b   1.000
_cell.length_c   1.000
_cell.angle_alpha   90.00
_cell.angle_beta   90.00
_cell.angle_gamma   90.00
#
_symmetry.space_group_name_H-M   'P 1'
#
loop_
_entity.id
_entity.type
_entity.pdbx_description
1 polymer ?
#
loop_
_entity_poly.entity_id
_entity_poly.type
_entity_poly.pdbx_seq_one_letter_code
_entity_poly.pdbx_strand_id
1 'polypeptide(L)'
;MIRVFRVSSVSRRGNALCAAAMVVACLGFGCGSSDANTASDAPATDDPVSTDSNGGPNTGSDSGVRPDSDSGAVNDSGSDATSDSSSDAPRDTGDTESETTATGTEGTPWQYDTDQPTRLRITNRCAYPIWIQFGDGDGKRQVLENHNPGANNRRFTSGESFDYAIPDEGDIPDIINAGIALEGTRFWVKRGCDEKGDNCTVGQSRTNSDGTCPPGGCHPPIESKMEATWASLSSGSVTWYNASHVDGYSEPYVIIPKGAEAKTAPDCIPINASMLDAAAQCPAHENLTDARYTDLDLRFVVGGEVLGCYSPCKKITYDDHVDEWTDPLGLRMCCPTNTSGVPHPGLTSEECNNREHPYSIWNTAYLQHLKETAPTVYTFAYDDAESLFTCPGTTKFELIFCPERSSAQPAKLIEFYERNNRPIPTALQGVALF
;
A
#
# COMPACT_ATOMS: atom_id res chain seq x y z
N MET A 1 -70.35 -6.58 7.72
CA MET A 1 -70.12 -7.47 8.88
C MET A 1 -69.34 -8.68 8.41
N ILE A 2 -68.25 -8.99 9.13
CA ILE A 2 -67.63 -10.31 9.38
C ILE A 2 -66.12 -10.09 9.50
N ARG A 3 -65.67 -10.05 10.77
CA ARG A 3 -64.30 -10.20 11.25
C ARG A 3 -63.83 -11.63 11.03
N VAL A 4 -62.51 -11.84 10.97
CA VAL A 4 -61.72 -13.04 11.38
C VAL A 4 -60.30 -12.84 10.83
N PHE A 5 -59.14 -13.05 11.47
CA PHE A 5 -58.69 -13.24 12.86
C PHE A 5 -57.19 -12.83 12.89
N ARG A 6 -56.73 -12.26 14.01
CA ARG A 6 -55.30 -12.02 14.29
C ARG A 6 -54.72 -13.30 14.90
N VAL A 7 -53.60 -13.80 14.39
CA VAL A 7 -52.79 -14.83 15.05
C VAL A 7 -51.45 -14.21 15.41
N SER A 8 -51.23 -14.03 16.72
CA SER A 8 -49.93 -13.76 17.31
C SER A 8 -49.13 -15.08 17.33
N SER A 9 -47.89 -15.06 16.85
CA SER A 9 -46.92 -16.10 17.21
C SER A 9 -45.60 -15.47 17.64
N VAL A 10 -45.06 -16.06 18.68
CA VAL A 10 -43.93 -15.65 19.50
C VAL A 10 -42.63 -15.86 18.72
N SER A 11 -41.87 -14.79 18.49
CA SER A 11 -40.51 -14.90 17.96
C SER A 11 -39.54 -15.28 19.08
N ARG A 12 -39.03 -16.51 19.05
CA ARG A 12 -37.88 -16.94 19.84
C ARG A 12 -36.60 -16.55 19.11
N ARG A 13 -35.71 -15.95 19.89
CA ARG A 13 -34.33 -15.58 19.57
C ARG A 13 -33.56 -16.72 18.89
N GLY A 14 -32.90 -16.37 17.80
CA GLY A 14 -31.74 -17.04 17.24
C GLY A 14 -30.91 -15.97 16.54
N ASN A 15 -29.89 -15.43 17.24
CA ASN A 15 -28.93 -14.52 16.65
C ASN A 15 -28.08 -15.30 15.64
N ALA A 16 -28.40 -15.16 14.36
CA ALA A 16 -27.44 -15.40 13.28
C ALA A 16 -26.96 -14.02 12.82
N LEU A 17 -25.83 -13.59 13.38
CA LEU A 17 -25.05 -12.48 12.82
C LEU A 17 -24.44 -12.99 11.52
N CYS A 18 -25.04 -12.66 10.38
CA CYS A 18 -24.35 -12.73 9.11
C CYS A 18 -23.20 -11.72 9.14
N ALA A 19 -21.97 -12.22 9.28
CA ALA A 19 -20.80 -11.49 8.86
C ALA A 19 -20.91 -11.32 7.33
N ALA A 20 -21.25 -10.11 6.88
CA ALA A 20 -21.02 -9.73 5.50
C ALA A 20 -19.51 -9.66 5.32
N ALA A 21 -18.92 -10.70 4.73
CA ALA A 21 -17.57 -10.64 4.21
C ALA A 21 -17.55 -9.54 3.14
N MET A 22 -16.93 -8.40 3.44
CA MET A 22 -16.53 -7.42 2.42
C MET A 22 -15.39 -8.04 1.62
N VAL A 23 -15.77 -8.88 0.67
CA VAL A 23 -14.96 -9.19 -0.49
C VAL A 23 -15.00 -7.93 -1.35
N VAL A 24 -13.88 -7.24 -1.49
CA VAL A 24 -13.67 -6.31 -2.61
C VAL A 24 -13.66 -7.16 -3.86
N ALA A 25 -14.85 -7.40 -4.40
CA ALA A 25 -15.02 -8.18 -5.61
C ALA A 25 -14.55 -7.31 -6.77
N CYS A 26 -13.60 -7.83 -7.55
CA CYS A 26 -13.47 -7.47 -8.95
C CYS A 26 -14.80 -7.79 -9.66
N LEU A 27 -15.73 -6.84 -9.69
CA LEU A 27 -16.95 -6.93 -10.50
C LEU A 27 -16.77 -6.05 -11.73
N GLY A 28 -16.57 -6.70 -12.86
CA GLY A 28 -16.55 -6.07 -14.17
C GLY A 28 -16.82 -7.08 -15.28
N PHE A 29 -18.04 -7.62 -15.34
CA PHE A 29 -18.55 -8.25 -16.57
C PHE A 29 -19.59 -7.35 -17.21
N GLY A 30 -19.22 -6.78 -18.36
CA GLY A 30 -20.11 -6.35 -19.42
C GLY A 30 -19.56 -6.90 -20.73
N CYS A 31 -20.17 -7.98 -21.23
CA CYS A 31 -19.85 -8.55 -22.53
C CYS A 31 -20.64 -7.82 -23.62
N GLY A 32 -19.96 -7.45 -24.73
CA GLY A 32 -20.57 -7.35 -26.05
C GLY A 32 -20.64 -5.95 -26.67
N SER A 33 -19.67 -5.64 -27.54
CA SER A 33 -19.91 -5.08 -28.88
C SER A 33 -18.62 -5.23 -29.70
N SER A 34 -18.68 -6.13 -30.68
CA SER A 34 -17.80 -6.12 -31.83
C SER A 34 -17.94 -4.80 -32.57
N ASP A 35 -16.85 -4.02 -32.70
CA ASP A 35 -16.71 -3.05 -33.78
C ASP A 35 -15.42 -3.34 -34.53
N ALA A 36 -15.62 -4.09 -35.61
CA ALA A 36 -14.72 -4.13 -36.75
C ALA A 36 -14.64 -2.71 -37.33
N ASN A 37 -13.44 -2.13 -37.36
CA ASN A 37 -13.18 -1.04 -38.29
C ASN A 37 -12.79 -1.64 -39.65
N THR A 38 -13.78 -1.71 -40.52
CA THR A 38 -13.59 -1.78 -41.97
C THR A 38 -12.87 -0.51 -42.43
N ALA A 39 -11.61 -0.65 -42.84
CA ALA A 39 -11.02 0.20 -43.85
C ALA A 39 -10.92 -0.62 -45.15
N SER A 40 -11.60 -0.10 -46.15
CA SER A 40 -11.81 -0.58 -47.52
C SER A 40 -10.53 -0.80 -48.34
N ASP A 41 -10.55 -1.87 -49.17
CA ASP A 41 -10.07 -2.04 -50.57
C ASP A 41 -9.13 -0.95 -51.14
N ALA A 42 -8.05 -1.19 -51.92
CA ALA A 42 -7.27 -2.29 -52.50
C ALA A 42 -6.15 -1.58 -53.35
N PRO A 43 -5.27 -2.23 -54.17
CA PRO A 43 -4.86 -3.63 -54.24
C PRO A 43 -3.33 -3.83 -54.15
N ALA A 44 -2.95 -5.10 -53.99
CA ALA A 44 -1.61 -5.63 -54.17
C ALA A 44 -1.18 -5.62 -55.65
N THR A 45 0.12 -5.41 -55.90
CA THR A 45 0.79 -5.83 -57.15
C THR A 45 2.02 -6.65 -56.80
N ASP A 46 2.23 -7.65 -57.64
CA ASP A 46 3.15 -8.78 -57.56
C ASP A 46 4.65 -8.44 -57.40
N ASP A 47 5.33 -9.41 -56.77
CA ASP A 47 6.75 -9.83 -56.82
C ASP A 47 7.47 -9.65 -58.20
N PRO A 48 8.83 -9.72 -58.35
CA PRO A 48 9.70 -10.74 -57.69
C PRO A 48 11.20 -10.44 -57.42
N VAL A 49 11.78 -11.28 -56.55
CA VAL A 49 13.10 -11.99 -56.64
C VAL A 49 14.41 -11.18 -56.84
N SER A 50 15.35 -11.34 -55.89
CA SER A 50 16.71 -11.80 -56.22
C SER A 50 17.40 -12.49 -55.03
N THR A 51 17.93 -13.68 -55.32
CA THR A 51 18.71 -14.58 -54.46
C THR A 51 20.19 -14.17 -54.35
N ASP A 52 20.86 -14.90 -53.46
CA ASP A 52 22.30 -15.19 -53.38
C ASP A 52 23.17 -14.24 -52.53
N SER A 53 24.18 -14.69 -51.79
CA SER A 53 24.65 -15.97 -51.25
C SER A 53 25.98 -15.64 -50.56
N ASN A 54 26.26 -16.20 -49.38
CA ASN A 54 27.56 -16.77 -48.96
C ASN A 54 27.79 -16.66 -47.45
N GLY A 55 28.02 -17.83 -46.84
CA GLY A 55 28.50 -17.96 -45.48
C GLY A 55 29.99 -18.23 -45.40
N GLY A 56 30.48 -18.25 -44.16
CA GLY A 56 31.59 -19.09 -43.72
C GLY A 56 32.94 -18.40 -43.47
N PRO A 57 33.76 -18.95 -42.54
CA PRO A 57 34.41 -18.19 -41.47
C PRO A 57 35.96 -18.30 -41.46
N ASN A 58 36.70 -17.46 -40.71
CA ASN A 58 37.93 -17.90 -40.00
C ASN A 58 38.68 -16.85 -39.13
N THR A 59 39.10 -17.33 -37.94
CA THR A 59 40.41 -17.21 -37.23
C THR A 59 41.13 -15.86 -37.00
N GLY A 60 41.26 -15.48 -35.71
CA GLY A 60 42.48 -15.64 -34.89
C GLY A 60 43.72 -14.74 -35.12
N SER A 61 44.11 -13.99 -34.07
CA SER A 61 45.49 -13.64 -33.62
C SER A 61 45.40 -12.50 -32.58
N ASP A 62 45.59 -12.72 -31.27
CA ASP A 62 46.86 -12.76 -30.50
C ASP A 62 47.75 -11.51 -30.63
N SER A 63 47.92 -10.78 -29.51
CA SER A 63 49.20 -10.26 -28.99
C SER A 63 48.96 -9.36 -27.77
N GLY A 64 49.43 -9.81 -26.60
CA GLY A 64 49.51 -9.01 -25.39
C GLY A 64 50.82 -8.22 -25.27
N VAL A 65 50.81 -7.16 -24.46
CA VAL A 65 52.00 -6.60 -23.77
C VAL A 65 51.55 -5.92 -22.47
N ARG A 66 52.06 -6.39 -21.33
CA ARG A 66 52.34 -5.63 -20.08
C ARG A 66 53.85 -5.31 -20.04
N PRO A 67 54.34 -4.27 -19.33
CA PRO A 67 54.69 -4.35 -17.89
C PRO A 67 54.32 -3.07 -17.07
N ASP A 68 53.91 -3.21 -15.80
CA ASP A 68 54.65 -3.05 -14.52
C ASP A 68 55.22 -1.64 -14.27
N SER A 69 54.81 -0.90 -13.23
CA SER A 69 55.40 -0.78 -11.87
C SER A 69 55.36 0.74 -11.52
N ASP A 70 55.35 1.29 -10.30
CA ASP A 70 55.72 0.85 -8.97
C ASP A 70 55.10 1.82 -7.92
N SER A 71 55.25 1.40 -6.67
CA SER A 71 54.84 1.85 -5.34
C SER A 71 55.36 3.21 -4.82
N GLY A 72 54.77 3.65 -3.68
CA GLY A 72 55.33 4.71 -2.83
C GLY A 72 54.43 5.13 -1.67
N ALA A 73 54.64 4.54 -0.49
CA ALA A 73 54.22 5.05 0.82
C ALA A 73 55.40 5.79 1.49
N VAL A 74 55.15 6.77 2.38
CA VAL A 74 55.88 7.06 3.66
C VAL A 74 55.20 8.23 4.43
N ASN A 75 55.20 8.07 5.77
CA ASN A 75 54.85 8.89 6.96
C ASN A 75 55.31 10.39 6.94
N ASP A 76 55.01 11.32 7.87
CA ASP A 76 54.91 11.29 9.35
C ASP A 76 54.50 12.69 9.90
N SER A 77 54.10 12.74 11.19
CA SER A 77 54.20 13.83 12.20
C SER A 77 53.31 15.09 12.10
N GLY A 78 52.71 15.67 13.16
CA GLY A 78 52.70 15.45 14.61
C GLY A 78 52.26 16.75 15.37
N SER A 79 51.63 16.60 16.55
CA SER A 79 51.46 17.58 17.68
C SER A 79 50.76 18.94 17.41
N ASP A 80 50.04 19.62 18.31
CA ASP A 80 50.17 19.77 19.77
C ASP A 80 48.91 20.43 20.39
N ALA A 81 48.79 20.33 21.71
CA ALA A 81 47.70 20.86 22.54
C ALA A 81 47.88 22.34 22.95
N THR A 82 46.80 23.04 23.37
CA THR A 82 46.80 23.95 24.55
C THR A 82 45.39 24.43 24.93
N SER A 83 45.24 24.67 26.25
CA SER A 83 44.10 25.02 27.08
C SER A 83 43.89 26.54 27.31
N ASP A 84 42.91 26.86 28.19
CA ASP A 84 42.64 28.11 28.94
C ASP A 84 41.76 29.19 28.28
N SER A 85 40.96 30.01 28.99
CA SER A 85 40.17 29.98 30.24
C SER A 85 39.69 31.43 30.49
N SER A 86 38.42 31.65 30.84
CA SER A 86 37.86 32.84 31.56
C SER A 86 38.02 34.24 30.90
N SER A 87 37.25 35.31 31.13
CA SER A 87 36.24 35.71 32.12
C SER A 87 35.42 36.91 31.56
N ASP A 88 34.33 37.22 32.27
CA ASP A 88 33.68 38.54 32.43
C ASP A 88 32.36 38.84 31.70
N ALA A 89 31.29 38.75 32.51
CA ALA A 89 29.97 39.37 32.33
C ALA A 89 30.01 40.88 32.67
N PRO A 90 28.93 41.64 32.38
CA PRO A 90 27.91 41.80 33.42
C PRO A 90 26.43 41.92 32.95
N ARG A 91 25.57 41.33 33.79
CA ARG A 91 24.20 41.71 34.23
C ARG A 91 23.34 42.60 33.32
N ASP A 92 22.15 42.11 32.97
CA ASP A 92 20.91 42.79 33.38
C ASP A 92 19.71 41.82 33.47
N THR A 93 18.69 42.29 34.19
CA THR A 93 17.65 41.61 34.96
C THR A 93 16.57 40.83 34.21
N GLY A 94 16.18 39.72 34.85
CA GLY A 94 14.78 39.40 35.16
C GLY A 94 13.88 39.04 33.97
N ASP A 95 13.55 37.76 33.86
CA ASP A 95 12.16 37.35 33.92
C ASP A 95 12.05 35.85 34.21
N THR A 96 11.04 35.53 35.00
CA THR A 96 10.67 34.24 35.57
C THR A 96 10.61 33.14 34.50
N GLU A 97 11.58 32.22 34.50
CA GLU A 97 11.41 30.94 33.81
C GLU A 97 10.38 30.12 34.60
N SER A 98 9.13 30.23 34.19
CA SER A 98 8.16 29.15 34.38
C SER A 98 8.68 27.97 33.56
N GLU A 99 9.32 27.04 34.27
CA GLU A 99 9.62 25.68 33.81
C GLU A 99 8.29 25.02 33.41
N THR A 100 7.88 25.29 32.17
CA THR A 100 6.75 24.63 31.55
C THR A 100 7.33 23.32 31.07
N THR A 101 7.16 22.29 31.89
CA THR A 101 7.37 20.90 31.54
C THR A 101 6.47 20.59 30.33
N ALA A 102 6.97 20.84 29.13
CA ALA A 102 6.46 20.23 27.93
C ALA A 102 6.83 18.75 28.03
N THR A 103 5.94 17.95 28.59
CA THR A 103 5.90 16.51 28.36
C THR A 103 5.54 16.31 26.89
N GLY A 104 6.53 16.49 26.01
CA GLY A 104 6.44 16.14 24.61
C GLY A 104 6.28 14.63 24.50
N THR A 105 5.11 14.18 24.08
CA THR A 105 4.84 12.83 23.58
C THR A 105 5.46 12.66 22.20
N GLU A 106 6.78 12.86 22.08
CA GLU A 106 7.52 12.48 20.87
C GLU A 106 7.35 10.97 20.67
N GLY A 107 6.86 10.57 19.50
CA GLY A 107 6.78 9.16 19.11
C GLY A 107 5.43 8.44 19.33
N THR A 108 4.37 9.13 19.77
CA THR A 108 3.00 8.58 19.70
C THR A 108 2.33 9.08 18.41
N PRO A 109 1.58 8.27 17.64
CA PRO A 109 0.90 8.74 16.43
C PRO A 109 -0.20 9.77 16.70
N TRP A 110 -0.68 9.86 17.95
CA TRP A 110 -1.55 10.94 18.39
C TRP A 110 -0.88 12.32 18.34
N GLN A 111 0.44 12.40 18.19
CA GLN A 111 1.13 13.66 17.90
C GLN A 111 0.62 14.33 16.61
N TYR A 112 -0.01 13.56 15.73
CA TYR A 112 -0.62 14.04 14.50
C TYR A 112 -2.14 14.29 14.63
N ASP A 113 -2.75 14.12 15.80
CA ASP A 113 -4.17 14.41 16.08
C ASP A 113 -4.39 15.93 16.20
N THR A 114 -4.19 16.60 15.08
CA THR A 114 -4.45 18.01 14.85
C THR A 114 -5.80 18.19 14.16
N ASP A 115 -6.46 19.31 14.45
CA ASP A 115 -7.70 19.67 13.79
C ASP A 115 -7.53 19.68 12.26
N GLN A 116 -8.46 19.02 11.58
CA GLN A 116 -8.57 19.05 10.12
C GLN A 116 -10.02 19.23 9.70
N PRO A 117 -10.29 19.94 8.60
CA PRO A 117 -11.65 20.23 8.16
C PRO A 117 -12.32 19.03 7.48
N THR A 118 -11.56 18.15 6.83
CA THR A 118 -12.09 17.04 6.01
C THR A 118 -11.95 15.66 6.67
N ARG A 119 -12.61 14.66 6.09
CA ARG A 119 -12.51 13.25 6.51
C ARG A 119 -11.18 12.61 6.17
N LEU A 120 -10.45 13.11 5.17
CA LEU A 120 -9.13 12.63 4.80
C LEU A 120 -8.17 13.80 4.58
N ARG A 121 -7.04 13.76 5.28
CA ARG A 121 -5.85 14.57 5.00
C ARG A 121 -4.74 13.65 4.55
N ILE A 122 -3.96 14.07 3.56
CA ILE A 122 -2.71 13.39 3.19
C ILE A 122 -1.56 14.36 3.36
N THR A 123 -0.49 13.91 4.00
CA THR A 123 0.69 14.73 4.33
C THR A 123 1.96 14.06 3.83
N ASN A 124 2.80 14.85 3.16
CA ASN A 124 4.15 14.44 2.77
C ASN A 124 5.16 14.88 3.83
N ARG A 125 5.85 13.94 4.48
CA ARG A 125 7.01 14.22 5.35
C ARG A 125 8.32 13.70 4.75
N CYS A 126 8.29 13.17 3.53
CA CYS A 126 9.49 12.75 2.82
C CYS A 126 10.35 13.97 2.51
N ALA A 127 11.67 13.79 2.50
CA ALA A 127 12.62 14.85 2.13
C ALA A 127 12.53 15.24 0.62
N TYR A 128 11.71 14.54 -0.16
CA TYR A 128 11.50 14.71 -1.58
C TYR A 128 10.01 14.90 -1.91
N PRO A 129 9.69 15.47 -3.09
CA PRO A 129 8.31 15.52 -3.54
C PRO A 129 7.76 14.12 -3.80
N ILE A 130 6.48 13.95 -3.47
CA ILE A 130 5.69 12.76 -3.81
C ILE A 130 4.47 13.16 -4.63
N TRP A 131 3.85 12.19 -5.28
CA TRP A 131 2.59 12.36 -5.98
C TRP A 131 1.59 11.36 -5.45
N ILE A 132 0.39 11.81 -5.15
CA ILE A 132 -0.69 10.93 -4.70
C ILE A 132 -1.64 10.69 -5.85
N GLN A 133 -1.75 9.43 -6.22
CA GLN A 133 -2.76 8.97 -7.16
C GLN A 133 -3.87 8.29 -6.36
N PHE A 134 -5.11 8.51 -6.80
CA PHE A 134 -6.25 7.78 -6.26
C PHE A 134 -7.06 7.12 -7.37
N GLY A 135 -7.70 6.04 -6.98
CA GLY A 135 -8.60 5.27 -7.81
C GLY A 135 -9.58 4.53 -6.91
N ASP A 136 -10.42 3.72 -7.53
CA ASP A 136 -11.43 2.99 -6.80
C ASP A 136 -11.58 1.55 -7.36
N GLY A 137 -12.34 0.73 -6.64
CA GLY A 137 -12.70 -0.63 -7.06
C GLY A 137 -13.67 -0.69 -8.25
N ASP A 138 -14.54 0.31 -8.40
CA ASP A 138 -15.84 0.18 -9.08
C ASP A 138 -16.18 1.32 -10.07
N GLY A 139 -15.17 2.05 -10.58
CA GLY A 139 -15.36 3.14 -11.56
C GLY A 139 -15.85 4.48 -10.99
N LYS A 140 -15.99 4.60 -9.68
CA LYS A 140 -16.26 5.80 -8.87
C LYS A 140 -15.07 6.75 -8.71
N ARG A 141 -13.90 6.49 -9.32
CA ARG A 141 -12.77 7.46 -9.42
C ARG A 141 -13.27 8.84 -9.83
N GLN A 142 -14.19 8.90 -10.79
CA GLN A 142 -14.75 10.15 -11.28
C GLN A 142 -15.51 10.93 -10.18
N VAL A 143 -16.16 10.23 -9.25
CA VAL A 143 -16.86 10.88 -8.13
C VAL A 143 -15.86 11.59 -7.23
N LEU A 144 -14.77 10.91 -6.87
CA LEU A 144 -13.73 11.49 -6.02
C LEU A 144 -13.01 12.64 -6.74
N GLU A 145 -12.77 12.52 -8.05
CA GLU A 145 -12.25 13.61 -8.89
C GLU A 145 -13.18 14.83 -8.92
N ASN A 146 -14.50 14.64 -9.08
CA ASN A 146 -15.45 15.74 -9.13
C ASN A 146 -15.47 16.56 -7.83
N HIS A 147 -15.25 15.91 -6.69
CA HIS A 147 -15.15 16.57 -5.39
C HIS A 147 -13.77 17.18 -5.14
N ASN A 148 -12.76 16.73 -5.88
CA ASN A 148 -11.36 17.13 -5.71
C ASN A 148 -10.70 17.37 -7.07
N PRO A 149 -11.15 18.39 -7.84
CA PRO A 149 -10.72 18.57 -9.22
C PRO A 149 -9.20 18.83 -9.30
N GLY A 150 -8.49 17.99 -10.05
CA GLY A 150 -7.04 18.07 -10.21
C GLY A 150 -6.25 17.55 -9.01
N ALA A 151 -6.89 16.84 -8.08
CA ALA A 151 -6.22 16.26 -6.92
C ALA A 151 -5.71 14.84 -7.14
N ASN A 152 -6.02 14.23 -8.29
CA ASN A 152 -5.47 12.94 -8.69
C ASN A 152 -4.14 13.13 -9.42
N ASN A 153 -3.12 12.33 -9.09
CA ASN A 153 -1.73 12.62 -9.43
C ASN A 153 -1.25 13.96 -8.88
N ARG A 154 -1.82 14.45 -7.76
CA ARG A 154 -1.39 15.72 -7.16
C ARG A 154 0.03 15.58 -6.61
N ARG A 155 0.89 16.54 -6.94
CA ARG A 155 2.22 16.70 -6.35
C ARG A 155 2.14 17.31 -4.95
N PHE A 156 2.93 16.78 -4.03
CA PHE A 156 3.12 17.27 -2.67
C PHE A 156 4.60 17.57 -2.45
N THR A 157 4.91 18.81 -2.07
CA THR A 157 6.24 19.18 -1.59
C THR A 157 6.48 18.67 -0.17
N SER A 158 7.74 18.62 0.28
CA SER A 158 8.07 18.20 1.65
C SER A 158 7.36 19.09 2.67
N GLY A 159 6.65 18.49 3.61
CA GLY A 159 5.85 19.17 4.64
C GLY A 159 4.45 19.58 4.19
N GLU A 160 4.09 19.40 2.91
CA GLU A 160 2.78 19.78 2.40
C GLU A 160 1.70 18.79 2.83
N SER A 161 0.52 19.33 3.17
CA SER A 161 -0.70 18.57 3.40
C SER A 161 -1.80 18.99 2.44
N PHE A 162 -2.67 18.06 2.07
CA PHE A 162 -3.88 18.33 1.30
C PHE A 162 -5.07 17.61 1.92
N ASP A 163 -6.19 18.33 2.00
CA ASP A 163 -7.44 17.86 2.56
C ASP A 163 -8.35 17.37 1.41
N TYR A 164 -8.57 16.06 1.32
CA TYR A 164 -9.47 15.45 0.34
C TYR A 164 -10.91 15.48 0.85
N ALA A 165 -11.81 16.02 0.03
CA ALA A 165 -13.25 15.96 0.21
C ALA A 165 -13.75 14.56 -0.13
N ILE A 166 -14.07 13.77 0.90
CA ILE A 166 -14.74 12.47 0.74
C ILE A 166 -16.25 12.74 0.61
N PRO A 167 -16.89 12.37 -0.50
CA PRO A 167 -18.33 12.56 -0.69
C PRO A 167 -19.16 11.79 0.35
N ASP A 168 -20.38 12.25 0.59
CA ASP A 168 -21.36 11.54 1.41
C ASP A 168 -22.40 10.81 0.52
N GLU A 169 -23.27 10.00 1.12
CA GLU A 169 -24.25 9.16 0.40
C GLU A 169 -25.17 9.96 -0.55
N GLY A 170 -25.44 11.23 -0.26
CA GLY A 170 -26.24 12.11 -1.13
C GLY A 170 -25.54 12.56 -2.42
N ASP A 171 -24.22 12.42 -2.51
CA ASP A 171 -23.41 12.98 -3.59
C ASP A 171 -23.12 11.97 -4.72
N ILE A 172 -23.48 10.69 -4.55
CA ILE A 172 -23.21 9.62 -5.51
C ILE A 172 -24.54 9.09 -6.10
N PRO A 173 -24.76 9.27 -7.42
CA PRO A 173 -25.85 8.58 -8.11
C PRO A 173 -25.64 7.06 -8.01
N ASP A 174 -26.70 6.33 -7.66
CA ASP A 174 -26.75 4.86 -7.66
C ASP A 174 -25.93 4.16 -6.57
N ILE A 175 -25.89 4.67 -5.33
CA ILE A 175 -25.40 3.87 -4.19
C ILE A 175 -26.32 2.66 -4.00
N ILE A 176 -25.75 1.48 -4.25
CA ILE A 176 -26.41 0.18 -4.11
C ILE A 176 -26.40 -0.32 -2.65
N ASN A 177 -25.54 0.25 -1.79
CA ASN A 177 -25.29 -0.19 -0.43
C ASN A 177 -25.71 0.88 0.60
N ALA A 178 -26.91 0.74 1.16
CA ALA A 178 -27.45 1.70 2.13
C ALA A 178 -26.47 1.96 3.29
N GLY A 179 -26.20 3.23 3.57
CA GLY A 179 -25.33 3.66 4.66
C GLY A 179 -23.83 3.64 4.36
N ILE A 180 -23.42 3.35 3.13
CA ILE A 180 -22.07 3.57 2.61
C ILE A 180 -22.07 4.88 1.80
N ALA A 181 -21.08 5.74 2.03
CA ALA A 181 -20.90 6.97 1.29
C ALA A 181 -20.07 6.75 0.02
N LEU A 182 -18.95 6.06 0.13
CA LEU A 182 -18.05 5.79 -1.00
C LEU A 182 -17.25 4.52 -0.71
N GLU A 183 -17.36 3.52 -1.57
CA GLU A 183 -16.72 2.23 -1.39
C GLU A 183 -15.40 2.11 -2.16
N GLY A 184 -14.48 1.28 -1.62
CA GLY A 184 -13.32 0.79 -2.35
C GLY A 184 -12.33 1.86 -2.80
N THR A 185 -12.23 3.00 -2.11
CA THR A 185 -11.22 4.02 -2.44
C THR A 185 -9.82 3.51 -2.18
N ARG A 186 -8.88 3.91 -3.04
CA ARG A 186 -7.46 3.59 -2.92
C ARG A 186 -6.65 4.85 -3.13
N PHE A 187 -5.76 5.16 -2.19
CA PHE A 187 -4.80 6.26 -2.30
C PHE A 187 -3.40 5.67 -2.20
N TRP A 188 -2.54 5.96 -3.17
CA TRP A 188 -1.18 5.45 -3.19
C TRP A 188 -0.17 6.51 -3.64
N VAL A 189 1.06 6.30 -3.22
CA VAL A 189 2.16 7.24 -3.43
C VAL A 189 3.02 6.86 -4.63
N LYS A 190 3.51 7.89 -5.31
CA LYS A 190 4.47 7.82 -6.40
C LYS A 190 5.61 8.80 -6.17
N ARG A 191 6.76 8.55 -6.78
CA ARG A 191 7.95 9.40 -6.66
C ARG A 191 8.71 9.53 -7.97
N GLY A 192 9.35 10.68 -8.15
CA GLY A 192 10.17 10.98 -9.31
C GLY A 192 9.38 11.10 -10.60
N CYS A 193 8.19 11.71 -10.51
CA CYS A 193 7.30 11.95 -11.65
C CYS A 193 7.58 13.29 -12.32
N ASP A 194 7.05 13.47 -13.52
CA ASP A 194 6.95 14.77 -14.18
C ASP A 194 5.87 15.68 -13.55
N GLU A 195 5.66 16.87 -14.13
CA GLU A 195 4.70 17.87 -13.62
C GLU A 195 3.25 17.38 -13.65
N LYS A 196 2.90 16.44 -14.54
CA LYS A 196 1.56 15.83 -14.62
C LYS A 196 1.39 14.69 -13.62
N GLY A 197 2.46 14.34 -12.91
CA GLY A 197 2.52 13.12 -12.12
C GLY A 197 2.57 11.88 -12.99
N ASP A 198 3.08 11.98 -14.22
CA ASP A 198 3.30 10.86 -15.13
C ASP A 198 4.80 10.51 -15.17
N ASN A 199 5.17 9.44 -15.87
CA ASN A 199 6.58 9.05 -16.07
C ASN A 199 7.39 8.96 -14.76
N CYS A 200 6.79 8.39 -13.71
CA CYS A 200 7.43 8.29 -12.39
C CYS A 200 8.57 7.27 -12.35
N THR A 201 9.47 7.44 -11.37
CA THR A 201 10.53 6.46 -11.06
C THR A 201 10.00 5.26 -10.29
N VAL A 202 8.98 5.45 -9.44
CA VAL A 202 8.28 4.37 -8.72
C VAL A 202 6.81 4.73 -8.55
N GLY A 203 5.94 3.72 -8.51
CA GLY A 203 4.49 3.85 -8.29
C GLY A 203 3.64 4.18 -9.52
N GLN A 204 4.19 4.03 -10.72
CA GLN A 204 3.45 4.22 -11.98
C GLN A 204 2.79 2.91 -12.45
N SER A 205 1.98 2.28 -11.61
CA SER A 205 1.23 1.06 -11.97
C SER A 205 0.02 1.27 -12.89
N ARG A 206 -0.31 2.55 -13.15
CA ARG A 206 -1.34 2.96 -14.10
C ARG A 206 -0.70 3.63 -15.30
N THR A 207 -1.44 3.71 -16.39
CA THR A 207 -1.06 4.54 -17.54
C THR A 207 -0.94 6.01 -17.13
N ASN A 208 -0.12 6.73 -17.88
CA ASN A 208 -0.04 8.18 -17.90
C ASN A 208 -1.40 8.81 -18.26
N SER A 209 -1.49 10.13 -18.10
CA SER A 209 -2.69 10.91 -18.41
C SER A 209 -3.11 10.85 -19.88
N ASP A 210 -2.20 10.48 -20.79
CA ASP A 210 -2.47 10.29 -22.21
C ASP A 210 -2.90 8.85 -22.57
N GLY A 211 -3.05 7.97 -21.57
CA GLY A 211 -3.45 6.57 -21.76
C GLY A 211 -2.31 5.62 -22.12
N THR A 212 -1.06 6.10 -22.18
CA THR A 212 0.12 5.26 -22.46
C THR A 212 0.87 4.89 -21.18
N CYS A 213 1.67 3.83 -21.20
CA CYS A 213 2.64 3.61 -20.13
C CYS A 213 3.91 4.44 -20.37
N PRO A 214 4.72 4.70 -19.32
CA PRO A 214 6.06 5.26 -19.49
C PRO A 214 6.91 4.46 -20.49
N PRO A 215 8.02 5.02 -21.02
CA PRO A 215 8.90 4.33 -21.97
C PRO A 215 9.41 2.95 -21.51
N GLY A 216 9.43 2.68 -20.20
CA GLY A 216 9.79 1.38 -19.61
C GLY A 216 8.61 0.44 -19.32
N GLY A 217 7.39 0.79 -19.76
CA GLY A 217 6.17 0.11 -19.36
C GLY A 217 5.59 0.67 -18.05
N CYS A 218 4.35 0.28 -17.74
CA CYS A 218 3.76 0.59 -16.44
C CYS A 218 4.47 -0.28 -15.40
N HIS A 219 4.75 0.31 -14.25
CA HIS A 219 5.39 -0.43 -13.18
C HIS A 219 4.44 -1.51 -12.65
N PRO A 220 4.96 -2.59 -12.07
CA PRO A 220 4.13 -3.46 -11.27
C PRO A 220 3.53 -2.68 -10.11
N PRO A 221 2.33 -3.05 -9.62
CA PRO A 221 1.78 -2.44 -8.43
C PRO A 221 2.65 -2.87 -7.25
N ILE A 222 3.30 -1.92 -6.61
CA ILE A 222 4.22 -2.06 -5.47
C ILE A 222 4.07 -0.86 -4.52
N GLU A 223 2.92 -0.19 -4.55
CA GLU A 223 2.74 1.08 -3.87
C GLU A 223 2.24 0.91 -2.45
N SER A 224 2.83 1.67 -1.54
CA SER A 224 2.26 1.89 -0.22
C SER A 224 0.91 2.57 -0.36
N LYS A 225 -0.14 1.90 0.10
CA LYS A 225 -1.53 2.21 -0.24
C LYS A 225 -2.42 2.24 1.00
N MET A 226 -3.32 3.21 1.05
CA MET A 226 -4.47 3.21 1.95
C MET A 226 -5.69 2.78 1.14
N GLU A 227 -6.44 1.81 1.65
CA GLU A 227 -7.77 1.48 1.13
C GLU A 227 -8.83 1.85 2.15
N ALA A 228 -9.97 2.37 1.68
CA ALA A 228 -11.08 2.72 2.56
C ALA A 228 -12.45 2.60 1.88
N THR A 229 -13.41 2.10 2.65
CA THR A 229 -14.85 2.17 2.37
C THR A 229 -15.49 3.08 3.42
N TRP A 230 -15.91 4.25 2.97
CA TRP A 230 -16.39 5.35 3.80
C TRP A 230 -17.86 5.15 4.13
N ALA A 231 -18.22 5.16 5.42
CA ALA A 231 -19.62 5.18 5.81
C ALA A 231 -20.28 6.53 5.48
N SER A 232 -21.59 6.47 5.25
CA SER A 232 -22.49 7.63 5.25
C SER A 232 -22.44 8.31 6.61
N LEU A 233 -22.33 9.64 6.63
CA LEU A 233 -22.24 10.40 7.88
C LEU A 233 -23.53 10.32 8.71
N SER A 234 -24.65 10.03 8.06
CA SER A 234 -25.98 10.00 8.68
C SER A 234 -26.48 8.60 9.06
N SER A 235 -25.80 7.54 8.60
CA SER A 235 -26.30 6.15 8.73
C SER A 235 -25.99 5.49 10.06
N GLY A 236 -24.99 5.99 10.79
CA GLY A 236 -24.42 5.28 11.95
C GLY A 236 -23.58 4.05 11.57
N SER A 237 -23.31 3.84 10.27
CA SER A 237 -22.40 2.80 9.78
C SER A 237 -20.94 3.15 10.11
N VAL A 238 -20.05 2.18 9.90
CA VAL A 238 -18.61 2.30 10.15
C VAL A 238 -17.82 2.46 8.85
N THR A 239 -16.74 3.24 8.92
CA THR A 239 -15.74 3.32 7.86
C THR A 239 -14.76 2.17 8.02
N TRP A 240 -14.57 1.39 6.96
CA TRP A 240 -13.56 0.34 6.87
C TRP A 240 -12.28 0.91 6.25
N TYR A 241 -11.12 0.53 6.76
CA TYR A 241 -9.84 0.98 6.21
C TYR A 241 -8.70 0.00 6.53
N ASN A 242 -7.66 0.07 5.70
CA ASN A 242 -6.42 -0.67 5.90
C ASN A 242 -5.21 0.08 5.28
N ALA A 243 -4.02 -0.43 5.58
CA ALA A 243 -2.78 -0.16 4.85
C ALA A 243 -2.45 -1.39 4.00
N SER A 244 -2.68 -1.31 2.69
CA SER A 244 -2.66 -2.47 1.80
C SER A 244 -1.29 -2.69 1.18
N HIS A 245 -0.71 -3.84 1.52
CA HIS A 245 0.56 -4.37 1.04
C HIS A 245 0.39 -5.65 0.21
N VAL A 246 -0.86 -5.94 -0.20
CA VAL A 246 -1.21 -7.06 -1.10
C VAL A 246 -0.40 -6.97 -2.40
N ASP A 247 -0.15 -5.75 -2.86
CA ASP A 247 0.59 -5.50 -4.09
C ASP A 247 2.10 -5.38 -3.85
N GLY A 248 2.50 -4.92 -2.67
CA GLY A 248 3.88 -4.54 -2.35
C GLY A 248 3.90 -3.27 -1.51
N TYR A 249 5.08 -2.67 -1.37
CA TYR A 249 5.25 -1.37 -0.72
C TYR A 249 6.46 -0.61 -1.27
N SER A 250 6.43 0.72 -1.15
CA SER A 250 7.50 1.61 -1.67
C SER A 250 7.90 2.72 -0.71
N GLU A 251 7.01 3.19 0.16
CA GLU A 251 7.29 4.27 1.09
C GLU A 251 6.78 3.93 2.50
N PRO A 252 7.49 4.32 3.57
CA PRO A 252 6.98 4.23 4.94
C PRO A 252 5.81 5.20 5.16
N TYR A 253 4.83 4.79 5.96
CA TYR A 253 3.64 5.61 6.22
C TYR A 253 2.90 5.23 7.51
N VAL A 254 2.03 6.12 7.96
CA VAL A 254 1.08 5.88 9.04
C VAL A 254 -0.33 6.31 8.61
N ILE A 255 -1.36 5.67 9.16
CA ILE A 255 -2.77 6.10 9.02
C ILE A 255 -3.32 6.36 10.42
N ILE A 256 -3.72 7.61 10.67
CA ILE A 256 -4.12 8.10 11.99
C ILE A 256 -5.61 8.45 11.98
N PRO A 257 -6.48 7.61 12.57
CA PRO A 257 -7.84 8.01 12.92
C PRO A 257 -7.82 9.11 13.99
N LYS A 258 -8.63 10.15 13.82
CA LYS A 258 -8.60 11.36 14.65
C LYS A 258 -9.82 11.55 15.54
N GLY A 259 -9.63 12.31 16.61
CA GLY A 259 -10.69 12.72 17.52
C GLY A 259 -11.05 11.71 18.62
N ALA A 260 -11.90 12.16 19.55
CA ALA A 260 -12.25 11.40 20.75
C ALA A 260 -13.04 10.10 20.46
N GLU A 261 -13.88 10.11 19.43
CA GLU A 261 -14.63 8.91 19.01
C GLU A 261 -13.69 7.82 18.50
N ALA A 262 -12.69 8.19 17.70
CA ALA A 262 -11.65 7.26 17.25
C ALA A 262 -10.84 6.68 18.43
N LYS A 263 -10.49 7.52 19.42
CA LYS A 263 -9.76 7.10 20.63
C LYS A 263 -10.52 6.09 21.48
N THR A 264 -11.85 6.11 21.46
CA THR A 264 -12.67 5.20 22.29
C THR A 264 -13.24 4.01 21.53
N ALA A 265 -13.33 4.09 20.20
CA ALA A 265 -13.83 2.98 19.39
C ALA A 265 -12.86 1.79 19.39
N PRO A 266 -13.34 0.56 19.66
CA PRO A 266 -12.49 -0.61 19.92
C PRO A 266 -11.66 -1.08 18.72
N ASP A 267 -12.25 -1.05 17.53
CA ASP A 267 -11.61 -1.52 16.28
C ASP A 267 -10.98 -0.39 15.46
N CYS A 268 -11.00 0.85 16.01
CA CYS A 268 -10.43 2.03 15.38
C CYS A 268 -8.98 2.20 15.83
N ILE A 269 -8.08 1.56 15.07
CA ILE A 269 -6.68 1.35 15.39
C ILE A 269 -5.79 2.17 14.44
N PRO A 270 -4.94 3.08 14.97
CA PRO A 270 -3.91 3.70 14.16
C PRO A 270 -3.01 2.64 13.51
N ILE A 271 -2.63 2.84 12.26
CA ILE A 271 -1.71 1.94 11.55
C ILE A 271 -0.32 2.55 11.57
N ASN A 272 0.68 1.77 12.00
CA ASN A 272 2.07 2.19 11.98
C ASN A 272 2.95 1.32 11.07
N ALA A 273 3.29 1.87 9.91
CA ALA A 273 4.27 1.33 8.97
C ALA A 273 5.43 2.32 8.73
N SER A 274 5.77 3.12 9.75
CA SER A 274 6.84 4.13 9.69
C SER A 274 8.24 3.53 9.57
N MET A 275 8.40 2.26 9.98
CA MET A 275 9.68 1.54 9.96
C MET A 275 9.93 0.77 8.65
N LEU A 276 9.05 0.88 7.65
CA LEU A 276 9.26 0.25 6.36
C LEU A 276 10.51 0.83 5.67
N ASP A 277 11.35 -0.05 5.16
CA ASP A 277 12.59 0.28 4.47
C ASP A 277 12.89 -0.81 3.44
N ALA A 278 12.39 -0.64 2.20
CA ALA A 278 12.52 -1.66 1.16
C ALA A 278 13.98 -2.05 0.90
N ALA A 279 14.93 -1.11 1.01
CA ALA A 279 16.34 -1.38 0.79
C ALA A 279 16.94 -2.29 1.85
N ALA A 280 16.49 -2.18 3.10
CA ALA A 280 16.96 -3.00 4.20
C ALA A 280 16.16 -4.29 4.39
N GLN A 281 14.88 -4.28 4.03
CA GLN A 281 13.90 -5.27 4.49
C GLN A 281 13.33 -6.16 3.39
N CYS A 282 13.36 -5.72 2.13
CA CYS A 282 12.75 -6.50 1.07
C CYS A 282 13.57 -7.77 0.77
N PRO A 283 12.94 -8.96 0.80
CA PRO A 283 13.66 -10.22 0.59
C PRO A 283 14.34 -10.29 -0.78
N ALA A 284 15.66 -10.53 -0.78
CA ALA A 284 16.44 -10.79 -1.99
C ALA A 284 16.44 -12.28 -2.39
N HIS A 285 16.05 -13.16 -1.46
CA HIS A 285 16.12 -14.61 -1.56
C HIS A 285 14.84 -15.24 -0.98
N GLU A 286 13.70 -15.00 -1.63
CA GLU A 286 12.40 -15.57 -1.23
C GLU A 286 12.25 -16.99 -1.76
N ASN A 287 11.75 -17.90 -0.93
CA ASN A 287 11.48 -19.27 -1.32
C ASN A 287 9.99 -19.57 -1.17
N LEU A 288 9.30 -19.68 -2.32
CA LEU A 288 7.85 -19.91 -2.35
C LEU A 288 7.48 -21.39 -2.22
N THR A 289 8.44 -22.26 -1.89
CA THR A 289 8.32 -23.72 -1.77
C THR A 289 7.88 -24.43 -3.06
N ASP A 290 7.95 -23.73 -4.18
CA ASP A 290 7.78 -24.23 -5.53
C ASP A 290 9.15 -24.30 -6.20
N ALA A 291 9.44 -25.39 -6.92
CA ALA A 291 10.74 -25.60 -7.56
C ALA A 291 11.12 -24.49 -8.57
N ARG A 292 10.13 -23.77 -9.09
CA ARG A 292 10.33 -22.60 -9.98
C ARG A 292 10.89 -21.39 -9.24
N TYR A 293 10.60 -21.26 -7.94
CA TYR A 293 10.83 -20.04 -7.15
C TYR A 293 11.46 -20.37 -5.80
N THR A 294 12.65 -20.96 -5.85
CA THR A 294 13.44 -21.31 -4.65
C THR A 294 14.36 -20.18 -4.19
N ASP A 295 14.57 -19.18 -5.05
CA ASP A 295 15.44 -18.02 -4.81
C ASP A 295 14.95 -16.80 -5.61
N LEU A 296 13.85 -16.20 -5.17
CA LEU A 296 13.17 -15.09 -5.84
C LEU A 296 13.57 -13.74 -5.22
N ASP A 297 14.06 -12.82 -6.04
CA ASP A 297 14.36 -11.45 -5.60
C ASP A 297 13.10 -10.58 -5.68
N LEU A 298 12.56 -10.20 -4.53
CA LEU A 298 11.36 -9.37 -4.43
C LEU A 298 11.65 -7.87 -4.53
N ARG A 299 12.92 -7.46 -4.69
CA ARG A 299 13.29 -6.04 -4.71
C ARG A 299 12.96 -5.40 -6.05
N PHE A 300 12.30 -4.25 -6.00
CA PHE A 300 12.17 -3.36 -7.15
C PHE A 300 13.38 -2.44 -7.24
N VAL A 301 14.26 -2.72 -8.20
CA VAL A 301 15.56 -2.04 -8.35
C VAL A 301 15.56 -1.11 -9.55
N VAL A 302 15.88 0.17 -9.33
CA VAL A 302 16.03 1.18 -10.38
C VAL A 302 17.38 1.87 -10.19
N GLY A 303 18.22 1.87 -11.23
CA GLY A 303 19.53 2.52 -11.16
C GLY A 303 20.48 1.93 -10.11
N GLY A 304 20.26 0.68 -9.67
CA GLY A 304 21.03 0.03 -8.60
C GLY A 304 20.50 0.28 -7.19
N GLU A 305 19.44 1.08 -7.03
CA GLU A 305 18.79 1.34 -5.75
C GLU A 305 17.49 0.54 -5.62
N VAL A 306 17.24 -0.02 -4.42
CA VAL A 306 15.98 -0.69 -4.09
C VAL A 306 14.96 0.37 -3.72
N LEU A 307 13.95 0.58 -4.56
CA LEU A 307 12.95 1.63 -4.40
C LEU A 307 11.57 1.11 -3.94
N GLY A 308 11.41 -0.20 -3.87
CA GLY A 308 10.19 -0.84 -3.40
C GLY A 308 10.36 -2.34 -3.26
N CYS A 309 9.32 -2.99 -2.78
CA CYS A 309 9.26 -4.42 -2.58
C CYS A 309 7.97 -4.96 -3.17
N TYR A 310 8.11 -5.96 -4.03
CA TYR A 310 6.97 -6.71 -4.53
C TYR A 310 6.40 -7.58 -3.42
N SER A 311 5.08 -7.75 -3.40
CA SER A 311 4.53 -8.94 -2.76
C SER A 311 4.86 -10.19 -3.59
N PRO A 312 4.95 -11.38 -2.98
CA PRO A 312 5.13 -12.64 -3.71
C PRO A 312 4.11 -12.84 -4.84
N CYS A 313 2.83 -12.52 -4.58
CA CYS A 313 1.78 -12.58 -5.61
C CYS A 313 2.11 -11.69 -6.80
N LYS A 314 2.44 -10.41 -6.55
CA LYS A 314 2.71 -9.49 -7.66
C LYS A 314 4.00 -9.82 -8.38
N LYS A 315 5.03 -10.28 -7.69
CA LYS A 315 6.27 -10.68 -8.35
C LYS A 315 6.01 -11.77 -9.41
N ILE A 316 5.36 -12.87 -9.03
CA ILE A 316 5.15 -13.99 -9.94
C ILE A 316 4.09 -13.72 -11.03
N THR A 317 3.10 -12.87 -10.75
CA THR A 317 2.03 -12.56 -11.72
C THR A 317 2.45 -11.48 -12.72
N TYR A 318 3.23 -10.48 -12.29
CA TYR A 318 3.65 -9.39 -13.17
C TYR A 318 4.89 -9.73 -14.00
N ASP A 319 5.91 -10.33 -13.38
CA ASP A 319 7.19 -10.57 -14.06
C ASP A 319 7.16 -11.91 -14.83
N ASP A 320 6.61 -12.96 -14.22
CA ASP A 320 6.65 -14.32 -14.78
C ASP A 320 5.30 -14.77 -15.38
N HIS A 321 4.28 -13.90 -15.32
CA HIS A 321 2.94 -14.15 -15.84
C HIS A 321 2.29 -15.45 -15.34
N VAL A 322 2.59 -15.83 -14.08
CA VAL A 322 1.88 -16.91 -13.40
C VAL A 322 0.41 -16.51 -13.28
N ASP A 323 -0.48 -17.39 -13.75
CA ASP A 323 -1.91 -17.13 -13.71
C ASP A 323 -2.44 -17.26 -12.28
N GLU A 324 -3.02 -16.20 -11.75
CA GLU A 324 -3.51 -16.15 -10.36
C GLU A 324 -4.72 -17.07 -10.11
N TRP A 325 -5.44 -17.51 -11.15
CA TRP A 325 -6.69 -18.26 -11.04
C TRP A 325 -6.53 -19.76 -11.23
N THR A 326 -5.52 -20.18 -11.99
CA THR A 326 -5.35 -21.55 -12.45
C THR A 326 -4.02 -22.17 -12.06
N ASP A 327 -2.97 -21.38 -11.83
CA ASP A 327 -1.71 -21.91 -11.31
C ASP A 327 -1.85 -22.20 -9.81
N PRO A 328 -1.49 -23.41 -9.32
CA PRO A 328 -1.58 -23.74 -7.90
C PRO A 328 -0.80 -22.80 -6.96
N LEU A 329 0.34 -22.26 -7.42
CA LEU A 329 1.09 -21.26 -6.67
C LEU A 329 0.42 -19.89 -6.77
N GLY A 330 0.03 -19.48 -7.97
CA GLY A 330 -0.69 -18.20 -8.21
C GLY A 330 -1.95 -18.09 -7.35
N LEU A 331 -2.79 -19.13 -7.36
CA LEU A 331 -4.02 -19.22 -6.56
C LEU A 331 -3.76 -19.04 -5.07
N ARG A 332 -2.65 -19.56 -4.57
CA ARG A 332 -2.30 -19.53 -3.14
C ARG A 332 -1.58 -18.26 -2.71
N MET A 333 -0.77 -17.66 -3.58
CA MET A 333 -0.09 -16.40 -3.28
C MET A 333 -1.03 -15.21 -3.42
N CYS A 334 -1.92 -15.23 -4.42
CA CYS A 334 -2.80 -14.10 -4.73
C CYS A 334 -4.17 -14.22 -4.07
N CYS A 335 -4.61 -15.44 -3.74
CA CYS A 335 -5.90 -15.72 -3.12
C CYS A 335 -7.08 -15.00 -3.78
N PRO A 336 -7.26 -15.12 -5.11
CA PRO A 336 -8.40 -14.50 -5.77
C PRO A 336 -9.71 -15.05 -5.19
N THR A 337 -10.67 -14.17 -4.93
CA THR A 337 -11.90 -14.57 -4.28
C THR A 337 -12.78 -15.42 -5.17
N ASN A 338 -13.26 -16.55 -4.63
CA ASN A 338 -14.33 -17.31 -5.24
C ASN A 338 -15.60 -16.46 -5.32
N THR A 339 -15.97 -16.02 -6.53
CA THR A 339 -17.22 -15.30 -6.79
C THR A 339 -18.11 -16.13 -7.71
N SER A 340 -19.41 -16.16 -7.41
CA SER A 340 -20.38 -16.87 -8.25
C SER A 340 -20.39 -16.29 -9.66
N GLY A 341 -20.06 -17.10 -10.67
CA GLY A 341 -20.14 -16.72 -12.08
C GLY A 341 -18.81 -16.61 -12.82
N VAL A 342 -17.66 -16.79 -12.15
CA VAL A 342 -16.36 -16.98 -12.81
C VAL A 342 -16.06 -18.48 -13.00
N PRO A 343 -15.40 -18.87 -14.11
CA PRO A 343 -15.10 -20.28 -14.43
C PRO A 343 -13.96 -20.88 -13.60
N HIS A 344 -13.42 -20.14 -12.62
CA HIS A 344 -12.31 -20.57 -11.77
C HIS A 344 -12.73 -20.59 -10.30
N PRO A 345 -12.30 -21.61 -9.52
CA PRO A 345 -12.85 -21.85 -8.20
C PRO A 345 -12.45 -20.82 -7.13
N GLY A 346 -11.52 -19.88 -7.41
CA GLY A 346 -11.00 -18.94 -6.41
C GLY A 346 -10.57 -19.64 -5.12
N LEU A 347 -10.37 -18.88 -4.05
CA LEU A 347 -10.25 -19.41 -2.69
C LEU A 347 -11.27 -18.74 -1.77
N THR A 348 -11.70 -19.48 -0.75
CA THR A 348 -12.34 -18.92 0.44
C THR A 348 -11.29 -18.31 1.37
N SER A 349 -11.74 -17.44 2.29
CA SER A 349 -10.87 -16.90 3.34
C SER A 349 -10.21 -18.00 4.19
N GLU A 350 -10.93 -19.06 4.51
CA GLU A 350 -10.40 -20.22 5.26
C GLU A 350 -9.30 -20.94 4.48
N GLU A 351 -9.52 -21.20 3.19
CA GLU A 351 -8.53 -21.88 2.36
C GLU A 351 -7.26 -21.04 2.21
N CYS A 352 -7.38 -19.73 1.94
CA CYS A 352 -6.22 -18.85 1.82
C CYS A 352 -5.45 -18.74 3.15
N ASN A 353 -6.16 -18.71 4.28
CA ASN A 353 -5.55 -18.63 5.61
C ASN A 353 -4.98 -19.95 6.13
N ASN A 354 -5.06 -21.05 5.36
CA ASN A 354 -4.47 -22.32 5.77
C ASN A 354 -2.93 -22.25 5.77
N ARG A 355 -2.35 -22.13 6.96
CA ARG A 355 -0.90 -22.06 7.18
C ARG A 355 -0.16 -23.37 6.87
N GLU A 356 -0.86 -24.50 6.93
CA GLU A 356 -0.27 -25.83 6.68
C GLU A 356 -0.12 -26.15 5.19
N HIS A 357 -0.76 -25.36 4.31
CA HIS A 357 -0.61 -25.55 2.88
C HIS A 357 0.85 -25.27 2.46
N PRO A 358 1.47 -26.09 1.58
CA PRO A 358 2.87 -25.88 1.17
C PRO A 358 3.09 -24.47 0.62
N TYR A 359 2.23 -24.05 -0.32
CA TYR A 359 2.27 -22.71 -0.91
C TYR A 359 1.56 -21.62 -0.07
N SER A 360 1.39 -21.81 1.24
CA SER A 360 0.73 -20.80 2.06
C SER A 360 1.52 -19.48 2.04
N ILE A 361 0.84 -18.36 1.82
CA ILE A 361 1.47 -17.03 1.88
C ILE A 361 2.08 -16.74 3.26
N TRP A 362 1.55 -17.36 4.32
CA TRP A 362 2.09 -17.30 5.68
C TRP A 362 3.52 -17.84 5.81
N ASN A 363 3.97 -18.66 4.86
CA ASN A 363 5.32 -19.23 4.84
C ASN A 363 6.35 -18.33 4.13
N THR A 364 5.92 -17.21 3.53
CA THR A 364 6.82 -16.31 2.81
C THR A 364 7.61 -15.41 3.77
N ALA A 365 8.87 -15.16 3.44
CA ALA A 365 9.71 -14.22 4.18
C ALA A 365 9.11 -12.80 4.14
N TYR A 366 8.50 -12.41 3.01
CA TYR A 366 7.78 -11.14 2.86
C TYR A 366 6.70 -10.94 3.93
N LEU A 367 5.78 -11.90 4.08
CA LEU A 367 4.68 -11.78 5.03
C LEU A 367 5.19 -11.82 6.47
N GLN A 368 6.07 -12.76 6.80
CA GLN A 368 6.63 -12.90 8.14
C GLN A 368 7.31 -11.62 8.58
N HIS A 369 8.11 -11.02 7.70
CA HIS A 369 8.78 -9.76 7.96
C HIS A 369 7.79 -8.61 8.22
N LEU A 370 6.76 -8.45 7.38
CA LEU A 370 5.77 -7.39 7.58
C LEU A 370 4.96 -7.58 8.87
N LYS A 371 4.62 -8.83 9.23
CA LYS A 371 3.96 -9.12 10.51
C LYS A 371 4.85 -8.85 11.71
N GLU A 372 6.17 -8.82 11.53
CA GLU A 372 7.12 -8.44 12.56
C GLU A 372 7.33 -6.92 12.65
N THR A 373 7.50 -6.23 11.52
CA THR A 373 7.89 -4.80 11.52
C THR A 373 6.73 -3.84 11.45
N ALA A 374 5.60 -4.25 10.88
CA ALA A 374 4.40 -3.43 10.72
C ALA A 374 3.12 -4.29 10.85
N PRO A 375 2.85 -4.93 12.01
CA PRO A 375 1.77 -5.91 12.17
C PRO A 375 0.35 -5.41 11.83
N THR A 376 0.15 -4.09 11.77
CA THR A 376 -1.12 -3.46 11.35
C THR A 376 -1.35 -3.41 9.85
N VAL A 377 -0.36 -3.75 9.01
CA VAL A 377 -0.50 -3.68 7.54
C VAL A 377 -1.17 -4.94 6.99
N TYR A 378 -2.01 -4.74 5.99
CA TYR A 378 -2.79 -5.76 5.31
C TYR A 378 -1.96 -6.40 4.21
N THR A 379 -1.46 -7.61 4.47
CA THR A 379 -0.36 -8.22 3.69
C THR A 379 -0.81 -9.05 2.50
N PHE A 380 -2.06 -9.54 2.49
CA PHE A 380 -2.65 -10.35 1.41
C PHE A 380 -4.18 -10.26 1.42
N ALA A 381 -4.84 -10.74 0.36
CA ALA A 381 -6.28 -10.54 0.10
C ALA A 381 -7.26 -11.08 1.17
N TYR A 382 -6.80 -11.82 2.16
CA TYR A 382 -7.63 -12.33 3.27
C TYR A 382 -6.96 -12.12 4.64
N ASP A 383 -6.20 -11.03 4.77
CA ASP A 383 -5.59 -10.57 6.02
C ASP A 383 -6.58 -9.76 6.90
N ASP A 384 -7.88 -9.94 6.68
CA ASP A 384 -8.96 -9.16 7.30
C ASP A 384 -8.96 -9.32 8.82
N ALA A 385 -8.59 -10.51 9.25
CA ALA A 385 -8.52 -10.96 10.62
C ALA A 385 -7.61 -10.11 11.52
N GLU A 386 -6.55 -9.53 10.94
CA GLU A 386 -5.46 -8.88 11.70
C GLU A 386 -5.20 -7.45 11.25
N SER A 387 -5.69 -7.04 10.08
CA SER A 387 -5.21 -5.81 9.43
C SER A 387 -6.29 -5.06 8.64
N LEU A 388 -7.57 -5.42 8.84
CA LEU A 388 -8.72 -4.64 8.37
C LEU A 388 -9.47 -4.06 9.58
N PHE A 389 -9.55 -2.73 9.64
CA PHE A 389 -10.03 -2.01 10.81
C PHE A 389 -11.30 -1.21 10.51
N THR A 390 -12.03 -0.86 11.58
CA THR A 390 -13.24 -0.03 11.46
C THR A 390 -13.23 1.14 12.43
N CYS A 391 -13.74 2.28 11.98
CA CYS A 391 -13.97 3.45 12.83
C CYS A 391 -15.41 3.93 12.67
N PRO A 392 -15.97 4.67 13.66
CA PRO A 392 -17.22 5.39 13.48
C PRO A 392 -17.23 6.18 12.15
N GLY A 393 -18.34 6.20 11.43
CA GLY A 393 -18.38 6.80 10.09
C GLY A 393 -17.98 8.28 10.03
N THR A 394 -18.16 9.02 11.12
CA THR A 394 -17.75 10.41 11.33
C THR A 394 -16.25 10.61 11.53
N THR A 395 -15.48 9.54 11.66
CA THR A 395 -14.04 9.60 11.94
C THR A 395 -13.29 10.25 10.78
N LYS A 396 -12.37 11.14 11.14
CA LYS A 396 -11.41 11.76 10.22
C LYS A 396 -10.12 10.98 10.26
N PHE A 397 -9.39 10.96 9.16
CA PHE A 397 -8.14 10.24 8.99
C PHE A 397 -7.06 11.17 8.46
N GLU A 398 -5.83 10.96 8.90
CA GLU A 398 -4.65 11.49 8.22
C GLU A 398 -3.72 10.34 7.79
N LEU A 399 -3.36 10.34 6.51
CA LEU A 399 -2.35 9.46 5.92
C LEU A 399 -1.05 10.26 5.77
N ILE A 400 0.02 9.81 6.41
CA ILE A 400 1.29 10.54 6.44
C ILE A 400 2.37 9.65 5.85
N PHE A 401 2.99 10.10 4.76
CA PHE A 401 4.13 9.43 4.12
C PHE A 401 5.45 9.94 4.69
N CYS A 402 6.41 9.02 4.85
CA CYS A 402 7.69 9.21 5.52
C CYS A 402 7.59 9.92 6.90
N PRO A 403 6.72 9.44 7.80
CA PRO A 403 6.63 10.00 9.15
C PRO A 403 7.94 9.75 9.91
N GLU A 404 8.07 10.36 11.09
CA GLU A 404 9.13 9.99 12.04
C GLU A 404 9.11 8.49 12.31
N ARG A 405 10.29 7.86 12.18
CA ARG A 405 10.46 6.41 12.37
C ARG A 405 10.21 6.06 13.83
N SER A 406 9.24 5.17 14.07
CA SER A 406 8.94 4.66 15.40
C SER A 406 8.64 3.18 15.34
N SER A 407 9.42 2.38 16.07
CA SER A 407 9.15 0.96 16.24
C SER A 407 7.95 0.70 17.13
N ALA A 408 7.44 1.72 17.84
CA ALA A 408 6.35 1.57 18.77
C ALA A 408 5.05 1.18 18.05
N GLN A 409 4.17 0.43 18.70
CA GLN A 409 2.90 -0.03 18.10
C GLN A 409 1.71 0.44 18.94
N PRO A 410 0.52 0.61 18.34
CA PRO A 410 -0.64 1.10 19.07
C PRO A 410 -1.04 0.15 20.19
N ALA A 411 -1.20 0.66 21.42
CA ALA A 411 -1.66 -0.16 22.54
C ALA A 411 -3.01 -0.86 22.24
N LYS A 412 -3.89 -0.17 21.50
CA LYS A 412 -5.16 -0.72 21.00
C LYS A 412 -5.02 -1.98 20.15
N LEU A 413 -3.87 -2.18 19.49
CA LEU A 413 -3.64 -3.37 18.70
C LEU A 413 -3.60 -4.61 19.60
N ILE A 414 -2.96 -4.54 20.76
CA ILE A 414 -2.97 -5.64 21.73
C ILE A 414 -4.40 -5.93 22.20
N GLU A 415 -5.15 -4.89 22.58
CA GLU A 415 -6.55 -5.04 22.98
C GLU A 415 -7.39 -5.69 21.89
N PHE A 416 -7.11 -5.39 20.62
CA PHE A 416 -7.75 -6.01 19.47
C PHE A 416 -7.41 -7.51 19.35
N TYR A 417 -6.14 -7.90 19.51
CA TYR A 417 -5.76 -9.32 19.52
C TYR A 417 -6.43 -10.07 20.67
N GLU A 418 -6.40 -9.52 21.88
CA GLU A 418 -6.99 -10.11 23.07
C GLU A 418 -8.51 -10.28 22.94
N ARG A 419 -9.21 -9.22 22.52
CA ARG A 419 -10.67 -9.22 22.35
C ARG A 419 -11.13 -10.25 21.30
N ASN A 420 -10.34 -10.43 20.24
CA ASN A 420 -10.64 -11.40 19.19
C ASN A 420 -10.10 -12.81 19.50
N ASN A 421 -9.60 -13.06 20.72
CA ASN A 421 -9.06 -14.33 21.18
C ASN A 421 -7.95 -14.86 20.24
N ARG A 422 -7.07 -13.96 19.80
CA ARG A 422 -5.94 -14.23 18.90
C ARG A 422 -4.63 -14.23 19.69
N PRO A 423 -3.66 -15.10 19.32
CA PRO A 423 -2.32 -15.01 19.88
C PRO A 423 -1.71 -13.64 19.58
N ILE A 424 -1.24 -12.95 20.60
CA ILE A 424 -0.49 -11.70 20.43
C ILE A 424 0.82 -12.05 19.71
N PRO A 425 1.11 -11.46 18.52
CA PRO A 425 2.35 -11.69 17.81
C PRO A 425 3.56 -11.40 18.69
N THR A 426 4.61 -12.23 18.59
CA THR A 426 5.87 -12.01 19.33
C THR A 426 6.45 -10.62 19.07
N ALA A 427 6.23 -10.10 17.86
CA ALA A 427 6.56 -8.73 17.47
C ALA A 427 5.98 -7.66 18.40
N LEU A 428 4.80 -7.88 18.99
CA LEU A 428 4.18 -6.94 19.94
C LEU A 428 4.67 -7.12 21.38
N GLN A 429 5.35 -8.22 21.70
CA GLN A 429 5.79 -8.53 23.08
C GLN A 429 7.07 -7.79 23.48
N GLY A 430 7.85 -7.25 22.52
CA GLY A 430 9.09 -6.52 22.75
C GLY A 430 9.09 -5.07 22.26
N VAL A 431 7.96 -4.60 21.76
CA VAL A 431 7.80 -3.27 21.17
C VAL A 431 7.19 -2.31 22.18
N ALA A 432 7.71 -1.07 22.24
CA ALA A 432 7.11 -0.01 23.05
C ALA A 432 5.67 0.27 22.57
N LEU A 433 4.72 0.33 23.49
CA LEU A 433 3.33 0.62 23.17
C LEU A 433 3.06 2.10 23.37
N PHE A 434 2.21 2.68 22.51
CA PHE A 434 1.76 4.07 22.63
C PHE A 434 0.25 4.23 22.62
#